data_AF-A0A0M9UDV2-F1
#
_entry.id   AF-A0A0M9UDV2-F1
#
_cell.length_a   1.000
_cell.length_b   1.000
_cell.length_c   1.000
_cell.angle_alpha   90.00
_cell.angle_beta   90.00
_cell.angle_gamma   90.00
#
_symmetry.space_group_name_H-M   'P 1'
#
loop_
_entity.id
_entity.type
_entity.pdbx_description
1 polymer ?
#
loop_
_entity_poly.entity_id
_entity_poly.type
_entity_poly.pdbx_seq_one_letter_code
_entity_poly.pdbx_strand_id
1 'polypeptide(L)'
;MQALETGGLPDNITAVSLDIDIYEDEDLLRAHTERHNFTWRFARATPDMVRELGDTFGQSVLNPPNEPVFIITPDGDIRLLRFGHKSVEDLKRELGLP
;
A
#
# COMPACT_ATOMS: atom_id res chain seq x y z
N MET A 1 9.81 -2.66 -6.98
CA MET A 1 9.05 -1.95 -5.94
C MET A 1 9.92 -1.93 -4.69
N GLN A 2 10.46 -0.77 -4.31
CA GLN A 2 11.24 -0.64 -3.09
C GLN A 2 10.23 -0.31 -2.00
N ALA A 3 9.87 -1.33 -1.24
CA ALA A 3 8.60 -1.33 -0.55
C ALA A 3 8.66 -0.59 0.78
N LEU A 4 7.47 -0.16 1.23
CA LEU A 4 7.24 0.56 2.47
C LEU A 4 8.14 0.03 3.59
N GLU A 5 8.92 0.93 4.19
CA GLU A 5 9.63 0.62 5.42
C GLU A 5 8.59 0.61 6.54
N THR A 6 8.00 -0.55 6.85
CA THR A 6 7.01 -0.68 7.93
C THR A 6 7.65 -0.96 9.28
N GLY A 7 8.94 -1.34 9.28
CA GLY A 7 9.72 -1.60 10.48
C GLY A 7 9.88 -0.32 11.30
N GLY A 8 9.10 -0.18 12.36
CA GLY A 8 9.09 1.02 13.21
C GLY A 8 7.72 1.71 13.32
N LEU A 9 6.70 1.22 12.62
CA LEU A 9 5.32 1.59 12.92
C LEU A 9 4.84 0.88 14.20
N PRO A 10 4.01 1.53 15.03
CA PRO A 10 3.37 0.92 16.19
C PRO A 10 2.54 -0.32 15.86
N ASP A 11 2.42 -1.25 16.82
CA ASP A 11 1.71 -2.53 16.66
C ASP A 11 0.20 -2.39 16.34
N ASN A 12 -0.40 -1.23 16.64
CA ASN A 12 -1.80 -0.94 16.31
C ASN A 12 -2.00 -0.46 14.85
N ILE A 13 -0.93 -0.39 14.05
CA ILE A 13 -0.98 -0.04 12.63
C ILE A 13 -0.68 -1.28 11.79
N THR A 14 -1.57 -1.57 10.84
CA THR A 14 -1.36 -2.63 9.86
C THR A 14 -1.09 -2.03 8.50
N ALA A 15 0.08 -2.33 7.94
CA ALA A 15 0.40 -2.06 6.55
C ALA A 15 -0.04 -3.23 5.67
N VAL A 16 -0.70 -2.91 4.56
CA VAL A 16 -1.09 -3.86 3.51
C VAL A 16 -0.63 -3.30 2.18
N SER A 17 0.20 -4.04 1.46
CA SER A 17 0.50 -3.77 0.05
C SER A 17 -0.58 -4.42 -0.81
N LEU A 18 -1.19 -3.63 -1.67
CA LEU A 18 -2.21 -4.10 -2.60
C LEU A 18 -1.60 -4.25 -3.99
N ASP A 19 -1.55 -5.49 -4.48
CA ASP A 19 -1.20 -5.79 -5.86
C ASP A 19 -2.39 -5.45 -6.77
N ILE A 20 -2.16 -4.58 -7.75
CA ILE A 20 -3.16 -4.10 -8.70
C ILE A 20 -3.04 -4.77 -10.07
N ASP A 21 -2.05 -5.64 -10.29
CA ASP A 21 -1.93 -6.40 -11.53
C ASP A 21 -2.94 -7.54 -11.54
N ILE A 22 -4.06 -7.33 -12.24
CA ILE A 22 -5.14 -8.31 -12.33
C ILE A 22 -4.75 -9.61 -13.05
N TYR A 23 -3.57 -9.66 -13.69
CA TYR A 23 -3.05 -10.85 -14.36
C TYR A 23 -2.01 -11.62 -13.54
N GLU A 24 -1.47 -11.03 -12.46
CA GLU A 24 -0.60 -11.73 -11.51
C GLU A 24 -1.41 -12.68 -10.64
N ASP A 25 -0.85 -13.84 -10.25
CA ASP A 25 -1.51 -14.83 -9.39
C ASP A 25 -0.91 -14.88 -7.96
N GLU A 26 -1.50 -15.69 -7.10
CA GLU A 26 -1.09 -15.80 -5.70
C GLU A 26 0.32 -16.38 -5.51
N ASP A 27 0.75 -17.27 -6.42
CA ASP A 27 2.06 -17.92 -6.32
C ASP A 27 3.17 -16.96 -6.72
N LEU A 28 2.94 -16.15 -7.77
CA LEU A 28 3.84 -15.07 -8.17
C LEU A 28 3.97 -14.01 -7.07
N LEU A 29 2.85 -13.56 -6.49
CA LEU A 29 2.87 -12.59 -5.39
C LEU A 29 3.61 -13.15 -4.16
N ARG A 30 3.33 -14.40 -3.77
CA ARG A 30 4.04 -15.06 -2.68
C ARG A 30 5.53 -15.11 -2.94
N ALA A 31 5.94 -15.61 -4.11
CA ALA A 31 7.35 -15.69 -4.49
C ALA A 31 8.04 -14.33 -4.51
N HIS A 32 7.33 -13.25 -4.87
CA HIS A 32 7.82 -11.88 -4.80
C HIS A 32 8.10 -11.47 -3.35
N THR A 33 7.12 -11.65 -2.45
CA THR A 33 7.27 -11.26 -1.04
C THR A 33 8.41 -12.02 -0.33
N GLU A 34 8.53 -13.33 -0.59
CA GLU A 34 9.60 -14.16 -0.04
C GLU A 34 10.98 -13.75 -0.55
N ARG A 35 11.11 -13.50 -1.86
CA ARG A 35 12.38 -13.08 -2.48
C ARG A 35 12.91 -11.78 -1.89
N HIS A 36 12.02 -10.86 -1.51
CA HIS A 36 12.39 -9.56 -0.98
C HIS A 36 12.37 -9.48 0.55
N ASN A 37 12.07 -10.59 1.24
CA ASN A 37 11.95 -10.65 2.70
C ASN A 37 10.98 -9.61 3.28
N PHE A 38 9.90 -9.33 2.56
CA PHE A 38 8.88 -8.43 3.07
C PHE A 38 8.09 -9.09 4.20
N THR A 39 7.92 -8.37 5.31
CA THR A 39 7.35 -8.93 6.55
C THR A 39 5.92 -8.46 6.82
N TRP A 40 5.41 -7.48 6.06
CA TRP A 40 4.04 -7.00 6.17
C TRP A 40 3.10 -7.76 5.21
N ARG A 41 1.82 -7.43 5.26
CA ARG A 41 0.77 -8.16 4.53
C ARG A 41 0.70 -7.72 3.08
N PHE A 42 0.45 -8.67 2.19
CA PHE A 42 0.12 -8.41 0.79
C PHE A 42 -1.26 -8.96 0.48
N ALA A 43 -1.99 -8.27 -0.40
CA ALA A 43 -3.29 -8.69 -0.88
C ALA A 43 -3.39 -8.39 -2.38
N ARG A 44 -4.16 -9.21 -3.11
CA ARG A 44 -4.50 -8.94 -4.52
C ARG A 44 -5.78 -8.13 -4.59
N ALA A 45 -5.78 -7.08 -5.38
CA ALA A 45 -6.98 -6.33 -5.71
C ALA A 45 -7.85 -7.15 -6.65
N THR A 46 -9.16 -7.16 -6.40
CA THR A 46 -10.12 -7.67 -7.39
C THR A 46 -10.21 -6.69 -8.57
N PRO A 47 -10.62 -7.13 -9.77
CA PRO A 47 -10.85 -6.22 -10.90
C PRO A 47 -11.82 -5.08 -10.57
N ASP A 48 -12.82 -5.34 -9.73
CA ASP A 48 -13.76 -4.33 -9.29
C ASP A 48 -13.12 -3.31 -8.34
N MET A 49 -12.23 -3.76 -7.43
CA MET A 49 -11.46 -2.86 -6.58
C MET A 49 -10.50 -1.98 -7.37
N VAL A 50 -9.80 -2.54 -8.37
CA VAL A 50 -8.91 -1.77 -9.26
C VAL A 50 -9.69 -0.67 -9.99
N ARG A 51 -10.89 -1.00 -10.48
CA ARG A 51 -11.77 -0.02 -11.13
C ARG A 51 -12.19 1.09 -10.16
N GLU A 52 -12.67 0.72 -8.97
CA GLU A 52 -13.12 1.66 -7.94
C GLU A 52 -12.00 2.61 -7.50
N LEU A 53 -10.76 2.10 -7.35
CA LEU A 53 -9.58 2.91 -7.04
C LEU A 53 -9.33 3.97 -8.12
N GLY A 54 -9.41 3.59 -9.39
CA GLY A 54 -9.24 4.50 -10.53
C GLY A 54 -10.36 5.54 -10.64
N ASP A 55 -11.61 5.14 -10.36
CA ASP A 55 -12.78 6.02 -10.42
C ASP A 55 -12.81 7.01 -9.25
N THR A 56 -12.42 6.57 -8.05
CA THR A 56 -12.47 7.39 -6.83
C THR A 56 -11.26 8.30 -6.67
N PHE A 57 -10.05 7.79 -6.91
CA PHE A 57 -8.79 8.50 -6.62
C PHE A 57 -8.03 8.92 -7.88
N GLY A 58 -8.53 8.55 -9.05
CA GLY A 58 -7.93 8.85 -10.35
C GLY A 58 -6.91 7.81 -10.80
N GLN A 59 -6.73 7.70 -12.11
CA GLN A 59 -5.89 6.67 -12.75
C GLN A 59 -4.42 6.69 -12.31
N SER A 60 -3.91 7.80 -11.75
CA SER A 60 -2.54 7.89 -11.26
C SER A 60 -2.23 6.96 -10.08
N VAL A 61 -3.25 6.52 -9.31
CA VAL A 61 -3.05 5.53 -8.24
C VAL A 61 -2.90 4.11 -8.77
N LEU A 62 -3.23 3.87 -10.04
CA LEU A 62 -3.05 2.58 -10.72
C LEU A 62 -1.69 2.47 -11.43
N ASN A 63 -0.78 3.41 -11.16
CA ASN A 63 0.57 3.41 -11.71
C ASN A 63 1.58 3.05 -10.60
N PRO A 64 2.07 1.80 -10.52
CA PRO A 64 2.95 1.36 -9.42
C PRO A 64 4.18 2.24 -9.16
N PRO A 65 4.88 2.80 -10.19
CA PRO A 65 5.98 3.75 -10.00
C PRO A 65 5.63 5.04 -9.23
N ASN A 66 4.35 5.41 -9.13
CA ASN A 66 3.92 6.56 -8.33
C ASN A 66 3.94 6.28 -6.82
N GLU A 67 4.09 5.01 -6.41
CA GLU A 67 4.11 4.57 -5.00
C GLU A 67 2.94 5.16 -4.19
N PRO A 68 1.67 4.94 -4.61
CA PRO A 68 0.52 5.47 -3.90
C PRO A 68 0.38 4.84 -2.51
N VAL A 69 0.15 5.66 -1.50
CA VAL A 69 -0.09 5.24 -0.12
C VAL A 69 -1.36 5.89 0.40
N PHE A 70 -2.24 5.08 0.97
CA PHE A 70 -3.45 5.53 1.63
C PHE A 70 -3.33 5.34 3.15
N ILE A 71 -3.86 6.29 3.91
CA ILE A 71 -4.18 6.10 5.32
C ILE A 71 -5.68 5.86 5.43
N ILE A 72 -6.05 4.79 6.11
CA ILE A 72 -7.43 4.45 6.43
C ILE A 72 -7.55 4.46 7.95
N THR A 73 -8.43 5.30 8.48
CA THR A 73 -8.66 5.44 9.92
C THR A 73 -9.77 4.49 10.41
N PRO A 74 -9.87 4.20 11.72
CA PRO A 74 -10.90 3.30 12.25
C PRO A 74 -12.36 3.74 12.01
N ASP A 75 -12.60 5.04 11.84
CA ASP A 75 -13.88 5.65 11.46
C ASP A 75 -14.18 5.58 9.96
N GLY A 76 -13.23 5.08 9.16
CA GLY A 76 -13.40 4.84 7.73
C GLY A 76 -12.99 6.00 6.82
N ASP A 77 -12.38 7.05 7.37
CA ASP A 77 -11.82 8.12 6.54
C ASP A 77 -10.61 7.60 5.75
N ILE A 78 -10.57 7.95 4.47
CA ILE A 78 -9.50 7.54 3.56
C ILE A 78 -8.76 8.79 3.09
N ARG A 79 -7.44 8.78 3.26
CA ARG A 79 -6.57 9.88 2.84
C ARG A 79 -5.45 9.37 1.95
N LEU A 80 -5.44 9.80 0.69
CA LEU A 80 -4.31 9.59 -0.22
C LEU A 80 -3.16 10.52 0.18
N LEU A 81 -1.98 9.96 0.41
CA LEU A 81 -0.76 10.72 0.64
C LEU A 81 -0.16 11.22 -0.69
N ARG A 82 0.73 12.20 -0.61
CA ARG A 82 1.51 12.65 -1.77
C ARG A 82 2.26 11.46 -2.38
N PHE A 83 2.27 11.35 -3.71
CA PHE A 83 3.02 10.30 -4.42
C PHE A 83 4.52 10.29 -4.12
N GLY A 84 5.14 9.16 -4.44
CA GLY A 84 6.55 8.85 -4.22
C GLY A 84 6.81 8.16 -2.88
N HIS A 85 8.08 7.84 -2.66
CA HIS A 85 8.53 7.10 -1.49
C HIS A 85 8.16 7.77 -0.16
N LYS A 86 7.93 6.93 0.86
CA LYS A 86 7.63 7.33 2.24
C LYS A 86 8.54 6.56 3.18
N SER A 87 9.35 7.28 3.96
CA SER A 87 10.08 6.67 5.06
C SER A 87 9.15 6.39 6.24
N VAL A 88 9.62 5.62 7.22
CA VAL A 88 8.90 5.40 8.49
C VAL A 88 8.55 6.73 9.16
N GLU A 89 9.48 7.70 9.17
CA GLU A 89 9.29 9.02 9.78
C GLU A 89 8.23 9.85 9.05
N ASP A 90 8.16 9.76 7.73
CA ASP A 90 7.09 10.38 6.96
C ASP A 90 5.74 9.79 7.34
N LEU A 91 5.63 8.45 7.41
CA LEU A 91 4.41 7.77 7.81
C LEU A 91 4.01 8.14 9.25
N LYS A 92 4.95 8.19 10.19
CA LYS A 92 4.71 8.62 11.57
C LYS A 92 4.16 10.05 11.63
N ARG A 93 4.76 10.98 10.88
CA ARG A 93 4.28 12.37 10.79
C ARG A 93 2.86 12.43 10.25
N GLU A 94 2.57 11.68 9.20
CA GLU A 94 1.23 11.63 8.58
C GLU A 94 0.18 10.98 9.49
N LEU A 95 0.60 10.10 10.41
CA LEU A 95 -0.24 9.42 11.40
C LEU A 95 -0.30 10.16 12.75
N GLY A 96 0.39 11.29 12.91
CA GLY A 96 0.46 12.04 14.18
C GLY A 96 1.21 11.32 15.30
N LEU A 97 2.13 10.42 14.94
CA LEU A 97 2.95 9.65 15.87
C LEU A 97 4.26 10.39 16.22
N PRO A 98 4.82 10.13 17.42
CA PRO A 98 6.11 10.68 17.83
C PRO A 98 7.29 10.13 17.03
#